data_AF-A0A9W4U3G1-F1
#
_entry.id   AF-A0A9W4U3G1-F1
#
_cell.length_a   1.000
_cell.length_b   1.000
_cell.length_c   1.000
_cell.angle_alpha   90.00
_cell.angle_beta   90.00
_cell.angle_gamma   90.00
#
_symmetry.space_group_name_H-M   'P 1'
#
loop_
_entity.id
_entity.type
_entity.pdbx_description
1 polymer ?
#
loop_
_entity_poly.entity_id
_entity_poly.type
_entity_poly.pdbx_seq_one_letter_code
_entity_poly.pdbx_strand_id
1 'polypeptide(L)'
;MNTKFDYISKPDEINLTSGASYGIANILSSVTSSITKQVFVVTPTYFLINNVFQDFNLKTTAIDETKDGIDLVLLEDNLKKYKIDESIVPDSRRERKLYNFILYMVPTFSNPGGITYSIETRKKLVTLARKYDMLIICDDVYEFLDYTNSKPLPRLNHLDNSVDYGNTISNASFSKIIAPGLRVGWQQTTPKLAKQLSITGANKSGGTPNQLSTFVVQELIKSGKLDEIINKFIKVYSERSETFKACIKKYIPNAEVYGGDGGYFFWIKTNVDNDKVHALLKNKVSLAKGDNFEVTGDTRDYSNSNRLSISYLSSVEIEQGRNLPPNYHEFSLYDIRIRYTFFNQVTIPVGLLVLISGVLPVLQFVLFAFIIPASLTRRLWDLFAGCLCLLGAQATQLMTVVLLKNITGLPRPDMIERCEPFFTDVIPLTQLSTVEVCTQENWNLVQEGFRTFPSGHSSTVFCGMIITSLNIAARLQTFDNRNNSFKVFLTISPLLLASFVASTRVSDNRHYLLDVIAGSFIGFTIGWIFYYQYYPSIFNLKNQGKAFPPRRFGIQRFLDNVGGFWRIDDDTERTLDNDAIERGENIA
;
A
#
# COMPACT_ATOMS: atom_id res chain seq x y z
N MET A 1 -21.25 3.88 -17.81
CA MET A 1 -21.76 2.65 -17.11
C MET A 1 -23.16 2.14 -17.55
N ASN A 2 -24.24 2.92 -17.44
CA ASN A 2 -25.64 2.43 -17.61
C ASN A 2 -26.05 1.97 -19.01
N THR A 3 -25.30 2.34 -20.05
CA THR A 3 -25.57 1.94 -21.45
C THR A 3 -24.63 0.85 -21.95
N LYS A 4 -23.68 0.41 -21.11
CA LYS A 4 -22.67 -0.58 -21.51
C LYS A 4 -23.30 -1.96 -21.69
N PHE A 5 -24.25 -2.30 -20.83
CA PHE A 5 -25.11 -3.47 -21.00
C PHE A 5 -26.43 -2.96 -21.57
N ASP A 6 -27.04 -3.67 -22.53
CA ASP A 6 -28.37 -3.33 -23.09
C ASP A 6 -29.50 -3.59 -22.05
N TYR A 7 -29.28 -3.18 -20.81
CA TYR A 7 -30.14 -3.39 -19.65
C TYR A 7 -30.08 -2.15 -18.76
N ILE A 8 -31.24 -1.55 -18.49
CA ILE A 8 -31.35 -0.39 -17.62
C ILE A 8 -31.75 -0.88 -16.23
N SER A 9 -30.79 -0.92 -15.31
CA SER A 9 -31.02 -1.28 -13.91
C SER A 9 -31.92 -0.27 -13.21
N LYS A 10 -32.85 -0.76 -12.40
CA LYS A 10 -33.72 0.09 -11.56
C LYS A 10 -33.14 0.21 -10.15
N PRO A 11 -33.38 1.32 -9.43
CA PRO A 11 -32.85 1.49 -8.07
C PRO A 11 -33.28 0.40 -7.07
N ASP A 12 -34.48 -0.15 -7.22
CA ASP A 12 -35.03 -1.19 -6.36
C ASP A 12 -34.40 -2.57 -6.60
N GLU A 13 -33.64 -2.75 -7.68
CA GLU A 13 -32.86 -3.96 -8.00
C GLU A 13 -31.47 -3.94 -7.35
N ILE A 14 -31.10 -2.84 -6.67
CA ILE A 14 -29.74 -2.61 -6.17
C ILE A 14 -29.69 -2.57 -4.65
N ASN A 15 -28.74 -3.31 -4.07
CA ASN A 15 -28.37 -3.20 -2.66
C ASN A 15 -26.90 -2.77 -2.53
N LEU A 16 -26.61 -1.74 -1.74
CA LEU A 16 -25.24 -1.27 -1.53
C LEU A 16 -24.49 -2.15 -0.53
N THR A 17 -23.17 -2.31 -0.72
CA THR A 17 -22.31 -3.13 0.13
C THR A 17 -20.97 -2.46 0.40
N SER A 18 -20.23 -2.98 1.39
CA SER A 18 -18.85 -2.58 1.67
C SER A 18 -17.80 -3.23 0.74
N GLY A 19 -18.19 -3.54 -0.50
CA GLY A 19 -17.39 -4.28 -1.48
C GLY A 19 -17.76 -5.76 -1.60
N ALA A 20 -17.17 -6.44 -2.59
CA ALA A 20 -17.55 -7.80 -3.00
C ALA A 20 -17.47 -8.85 -1.86
N SER A 21 -16.39 -8.89 -1.09
CA SER A 21 -16.21 -9.89 -0.01
C SER A 21 -17.28 -9.78 1.07
N TYR A 22 -17.56 -8.54 1.53
CA TYR A 22 -18.65 -8.31 2.48
C TYR A 22 -20.01 -8.62 1.83
N GLY A 23 -20.17 -8.27 0.55
CA GLY A 23 -21.39 -8.58 -0.20
C GLY A 23 -21.75 -10.05 -0.15
N ILE A 24 -20.78 -10.94 -0.34
CA ILE A 24 -21.02 -12.39 -0.27
C ILE A 24 -21.48 -12.81 1.13
N ALA A 25 -20.82 -12.34 2.19
CA ALA A 25 -21.27 -12.61 3.56
C ALA A 25 -22.70 -12.09 3.82
N ASN A 26 -23.06 -10.92 3.29
CA ASN A 26 -24.43 -10.40 3.36
C ASN A 26 -25.42 -11.33 2.64
N ILE A 27 -25.09 -11.80 1.43
CA ILE A 27 -25.91 -12.76 0.67
C ILE A 27 -26.12 -14.01 1.50
N LEU A 28 -25.05 -14.66 1.95
CA LEU A 28 -25.14 -15.90 2.72
C LEU A 28 -25.97 -15.73 3.99
N SER A 29 -25.76 -14.66 4.75
CA SER A 29 -26.54 -14.37 5.95
C SER A 29 -28.04 -14.20 5.69
N SER A 30 -28.38 -13.73 4.48
CA SER A 30 -29.75 -13.45 4.07
C SER A 30 -30.45 -14.70 3.55
N VAL A 31 -29.76 -15.52 2.76
CA VAL A 31 -30.38 -16.55 1.91
C VAL A 31 -30.09 -17.99 2.31
N THR A 32 -29.24 -18.21 3.32
CA THR A 32 -28.90 -19.56 3.81
C THR A 32 -29.54 -19.88 5.15
N SER A 33 -29.78 -21.18 5.37
CA SER A 33 -30.21 -21.75 6.64
C SER A 33 -29.93 -23.26 6.66
N SER A 34 -30.51 -23.98 7.62
CA SER A 34 -30.46 -25.45 7.70
C SER A 34 -31.02 -26.16 6.45
N ILE A 35 -31.83 -25.50 5.62
CA ILE A 35 -32.30 -26.09 4.35
C ILE A 35 -31.24 -26.09 3.26
N THR A 36 -30.23 -25.20 3.34
CA THR A 36 -29.19 -25.07 2.32
C THR A 36 -28.27 -26.29 2.40
N LYS A 37 -28.32 -27.13 1.37
CA LYS A 37 -27.67 -28.44 1.35
C LYS A 37 -26.21 -28.38 0.95
N GLN A 38 -25.89 -27.58 -0.06
CA GLN A 38 -24.57 -27.60 -0.66
C GLN A 38 -24.24 -26.27 -1.36
N VAL A 39 -22.97 -25.88 -1.26
CA VAL A 39 -22.38 -24.82 -2.09
C VAL A 39 -21.51 -25.47 -3.17
N PHE A 40 -21.77 -25.11 -4.41
CA PHE A 40 -20.93 -25.41 -5.56
C PHE A 40 -20.04 -24.21 -5.85
N VAL A 41 -18.75 -24.47 -6.08
CA VAL A 41 -17.76 -23.42 -6.31
C VAL A 41 -17.01 -23.77 -7.58
N VAL A 42 -17.00 -22.84 -8.54
CA VAL A 42 -16.24 -23.06 -9.78
C VAL A 42 -14.74 -23.02 -9.47
N THR A 43 -13.99 -23.99 -9.99
CA THR A 43 -12.55 -24.16 -9.75
C THR A 43 -11.74 -24.06 -11.05
N PRO A 44 -10.58 -23.39 -11.06
CA PRO A 44 -9.95 -22.69 -9.94
C PRO A 44 -10.74 -21.43 -9.53
N THR A 45 -10.61 -21.01 -8.27
CA THR A 45 -11.48 -19.99 -7.68
C THR A 45 -10.73 -18.88 -6.95
N TYR A 46 -11.41 -17.77 -6.65
CA TYR A 46 -10.86 -16.71 -5.80
C TYR A 46 -10.61 -17.23 -4.38
N PHE A 47 -9.38 -17.60 -4.06
CA PHE A 47 -9.00 -18.35 -2.85
C PHE A 47 -9.61 -17.90 -1.51
N LEU A 48 -9.80 -16.59 -1.29
CA LEU A 48 -10.37 -16.07 -0.04
C LEU A 48 -11.86 -16.38 0.12
N ILE A 49 -12.55 -16.80 -0.94
CA ILE A 49 -13.96 -17.19 -0.88
C ILE A 49 -14.19 -18.44 -0.01
N ASN A 50 -13.21 -19.34 0.05
CA ASN A 50 -13.29 -20.55 0.86
C ASN A 50 -13.56 -20.24 2.33
N ASN A 51 -12.85 -19.26 2.89
CA ASN A 51 -13.02 -18.84 4.29
C ASN A 51 -14.43 -18.29 4.54
N VAL A 52 -15.00 -17.57 3.57
CA VAL A 52 -16.37 -17.04 3.69
C VAL A 52 -17.38 -18.17 3.78
N PHE A 53 -17.24 -19.26 3.01
CA PHE A 53 -18.16 -20.40 3.14
C PHE A 53 -17.95 -21.17 4.45
N GLN A 54 -16.70 -21.29 4.91
CA GLN A 54 -16.36 -21.92 6.19
C GLN A 54 -16.97 -21.15 7.39
N ASP A 55 -16.94 -19.82 7.37
CA ASP A 55 -17.53 -18.98 8.42
C ASP A 55 -19.04 -19.24 8.59
N PHE A 56 -19.72 -19.70 7.54
CA PHE A 56 -21.14 -20.08 7.55
C PHE A 56 -21.36 -21.59 7.76
N ASN A 57 -20.31 -22.37 8.03
CA ASN A 57 -20.33 -23.83 8.15
C ASN A 57 -20.94 -24.53 6.93
N LEU A 58 -20.76 -23.95 5.74
CA LEU A 58 -21.29 -24.51 4.49
C LEU A 58 -20.26 -25.45 3.86
N LYS A 59 -20.72 -26.62 3.42
CA LYS A 59 -19.91 -27.56 2.64
C LYS A 59 -19.78 -27.05 1.22
N THR A 60 -18.60 -27.27 0.63
CA THR A 60 -18.24 -26.86 -0.73
C THR A 60 -17.92 -28.07 -1.61
N THR A 61 -18.31 -28.01 -2.89
CA THR A 61 -17.99 -28.99 -3.93
C THR A 61 -17.50 -28.23 -5.16
N ALA A 62 -16.39 -28.66 -5.74
CA ALA A 62 -15.79 -28.01 -6.89
C ALA A 62 -16.49 -28.41 -8.19
N ILE A 63 -16.72 -27.44 -9.06
CA ILE A 63 -17.19 -27.65 -10.43
C ILE A 63 -16.11 -27.09 -11.37
N ASP A 64 -15.66 -27.90 -12.32
CA ASP A 64 -14.52 -27.54 -13.15
C ASP A 64 -14.88 -26.41 -14.12
N GLU A 65 -14.02 -25.40 -14.19
CA GLU A 65 -14.06 -24.37 -15.23
C GLU A 65 -13.64 -24.98 -16.58
N THR A 66 -14.43 -24.73 -17.62
CA THR A 66 -14.16 -25.17 -18.99
C THR A 66 -13.74 -23.98 -19.85
N LYS A 67 -13.35 -24.23 -21.10
CA LYS A 67 -12.82 -23.21 -22.02
C LYS A 67 -13.76 -22.00 -22.21
N ASP A 68 -15.07 -22.21 -22.15
CA ASP A 68 -16.10 -21.19 -22.39
C ASP A 68 -17.20 -21.16 -21.31
N GLY A 69 -16.92 -21.74 -20.14
CA GLY A 69 -17.96 -21.95 -19.14
C GLY A 69 -17.51 -22.81 -17.96
N ILE A 70 -18.41 -23.71 -17.56
CA ILE A 70 -18.18 -24.69 -16.50
C ILE A 70 -18.71 -26.05 -16.93
N ASP A 71 -18.32 -27.11 -16.25
CA ASP A 71 -18.89 -28.44 -16.46
C ASP A 71 -20.34 -28.51 -15.96
N LEU A 72 -21.27 -28.24 -16.88
CA LEU A 72 -22.71 -28.27 -16.61
C LEU A 72 -23.23 -29.67 -16.32
N VAL A 73 -22.59 -30.71 -16.89
CA VAL A 73 -23.00 -32.11 -16.67
C VAL A 73 -22.64 -32.51 -15.25
N LEU A 74 -21.40 -32.25 -14.83
CA LEU A 74 -20.94 -32.49 -13.48
C LEU A 74 -21.78 -31.72 -12.45
N LEU A 75 -22.10 -30.45 -12.72
CA LEU A 75 -22.96 -29.66 -11.85
C LEU A 75 -24.35 -30.29 -11.70
N GLU A 76 -25.01 -30.63 -12.81
CA GLU A 76 -26.35 -31.21 -12.77
C GLU A 76 -26.36 -32.60 -12.10
N ASP A 77 -25.35 -33.42 -12.34
CA ASP A 77 -25.24 -34.74 -11.71
C ASP A 77 -24.97 -34.63 -10.20
N ASN A 78 -24.22 -33.63 -9.76
CA ASN A 78 -24.06 -33.35 -8.33
C ASN A 78 -25.36 -32.84 -7.70
N LEU A 79 -26.12 -31.97 -8.39
CA LEU A 79 -27.42 -31.48 -7.90
C LEU A 79 -28.41 -32.64 -7.68
N LYS A 80 -28.47 -33.60 -8.61
CA LYS A 80 -29.35 -34.79 -8.52
C LYS A 80 -29.06 -35.71 -7.32
N LYS A 81 -27.86 -35.65 -6.73
CA LYS A 81 -27.48 -36.50 -5.58
C LYS A 81 -28.22 -36.12 -4.29
N TYR A 82 -28.72 -34.89 -4.20
CA TYR A 82 -29.35 -34.38 -2.99
C TYR A 82 -30.86 -34.54 -3.05
N LYS A 83 -31.44 -35.13 -2.00
CA LYS A 83 -32.89 -35.14 -1.79
C LYS A 83 -33.28 -33.91 -0.96
N ILE A 84 -34.27 -33.16 -1.43
CA ILE A 84 -34.84 -32.05 -0.68
C ILE A 84 -35.85 -32.61 0.32
N ASP A 85 -35.64 -32.29 1.59
CA ASP A 85 -36.55 -32.67 2.67
C ASP A 85 -37.47 -31.49 2.96
N GLU A 86 -38.70 -31.58 2.47
CA GLU A 86 -39.74 -30.55 2.63
C GLU A 86 -40.24 -30.43 4.08
N SER A 87 -39.90 -31.38 4.97
CA SER A 87 -40.28 -31.31 6.38
C SER A 87 -39.46 -30.31 7.19
N ILE A 88 -38.29 -29.90 6.70
CA ILE A 88 -37.44 -28.91 7.36
C ILE A 88 -38.01 -27.52 7.10
N VAL A 89 -38.81 -27.03 8.04
CA VAL A 89 -39.38 -25.68 7.99
C VAL A 89 -38.32 -24.66 8.44
N PRO A 90 -37.99 -23.65 7.61
CA PRO A 90 -37.09 -22.59 8.03
C PRO A 90 -37.67 -21.77 9.18
N ASP A 91 -36.78 -21.13 9.94
CA ASP A 91 -37.15 -20.21 11.02
C ASP A 91 -38.17 -19.15 10.56
N SER A 92 -39.37 -19.18 11.14
CA SER A 92 -40.50 -18.31 10.78
C SER A 92 -40.39 -16.88 11.31
N ARG A 93 -39.37 -16.56 12.12
CA ARG A 93 -39.19 -15.21 12.68
C ARG A 93 -39.00 -14.11 11.63
N ARG A 94 -38.61 -14.46 10.40
CA ARG A 94 -38.48 -13.53 9.27
C ARG A 94 -38.89 -14.20 7.97
N GLU A 95 -39.85 -13.59 7.27
CA GLU A 95 -40.16 -13.98 5.89
C GLU A 95 -38.98 -13.62 4.98
N ARG A 96 -38.32 -14.64 4.42
CA ARG A 96 -37.18 -14.49 3.52
C ARG A 96 -37.06 -15.69 2.58
N LYS A 97 -36.66 -15.45 1.34
CA LYS A 97 -36.27 -16.48 0.39
C LYS A 97 -34.95 -17.11 0.83
N LEU A 98 -34.98 -18.43 0.90
CA LEU A 98 -33.86 -19.30 1.14
C LEU A 98 -33.69 -20.23 -0.06
N TYR A 99 -32.47 -20.66 -0.32
CA TYR A 99 -32.15 -21.55 -1.44
C TYR A 99 -31.58 -22.88 -0.95
N ASN A 100 -31.97 -23.95 -1.63
CA ASN A 100 -31.46 -25.30 -1.37
C ASN A 100 -29.98 -25.42 -1.75
N PHE A 101 -29.55 -24.74 -2.81
CA PHE A 101 -28.18 -24.78 -3.29
C PHE A 101 -27.64 -23.40 -3.60
N ILE A 102 -26.33 -23.27 -3.60
CA ILE A 102 -25.61 -22.06 -4.04
C ILE A 102 -24.57 -22.45 -5.06
N LEU A 103 -24.39 -21.64 -6.10
CA LEU A 103 -23.26 -21.70 -7.02
C LEU A 103 -22.49 -20.38 -6.94
N TYR A 104 -21.19 -20.43 -6.69
CA TYR A 104 -20.30 -19.28 -6.75
C TYR A 104 -19.37 -19.35 -7.96
N MET A 105 -19.27 -18.23 -8.69
CA MET A 105 -18.47 -18.13 -9.91
C MET A 105 -18.04 -16.70 -10.24
N VAL A 106 -17.03 -16.57 -11.09
CA VAL A 106 -16.57 -15.31 -11.70
C VAL A 106 -16.77 -15.41 -13.21
N PRO A 107 -17.90 -14.95 -13.78
CA PRO A 107 -18.30 -15.30 -15.15
C PRO A 107 -17.57 -14.55 -16.26
N THR A 108 -16.85 -13.48 -15.92
CA THR A 108 -16.19 -12.58 -16.87
C THR A 108 -14.77 -12.31 -16.38
N PHE A 109 -13.77 -12.66 -17.18
CA PHE A 109 -12.34 -12.61 -16.82
C PHE A 109 -12.06 -13.26 -15.47
N SER A 110 -12.41 -14.55 -15.35
CA SER A 110 -12.45 -15.30 -14.10
C SER A 110 -11.16 -15.18 -13.27
N ASN A 111 -11.28 -15.22 -11.94
CA ASN A 111 -10.10 -15.24 -11.07
C ASN A 111 -9.96 -16.66 -10.49
N PRO A 112 -8.89 -17.40 -10.81
CA PRO A 112 -7.69 -16.94 -11.54
C PRO A 112 -7.69 -17.21 -13.06
N GLY A 113 -8.63 -17.99 -13.60
CA GLY A 113 -8.57 -18.57 -14.95
C GLY A 113 -8.54 -17.58 -16.12
N GLY A 114 -9.05 -16.37 -15.94
CA GLY A 114 -9.06 -15.31 -16.94
C GLY A 114 -10.09 -15.52 -18.06
N ILE A 115 -11.00 -16.48 -17.92
CA ILE A 115 -11.96 -16.88 -18.95
C ILE A 115 -13.26 -16.08 -18.82
N THR A 116 -13.96 -15.88 -19.94
CA THR A 116 -15.30 -15.26 -19.99
C THR A 116 -16.30 -16.25 -20.56
N TYR A 117 -17.39 -16.49 -19.83
CA TYR A 117 -18.34 -17.55 -20.18
C TYR A 117 -19.29 -17.14 -21.29
N SER A 118 -19.53 -18.07 -22.21
CA SER A 118 -20.40 -17.86 -23.37
C SER A 118 -21.84 -17.56 -22.97
N ILE A 119 -22.57 -16.86 -23.85
CA ILE A 119 -23.99 -16.57 -23.65
C ILE A 119 -24.83 -17.84 -23.50
N GLU A 120 -24.44 -18.92 -24.19
CA GLU A 120 -25.11 -20.21 -24.10
C GLU A 120 -24.95 -20.83 -22.71
N THR A 121 -23.73 -20.86 -22.18
CA THR A 121 -23.46 -21.31 -20.80
C THR A 121 -24.26 -20.50 -19.80
N ARG A 122 -24.26 -19.16 -19.91
CA ARG A 122 -25.02 -18.29 -19.00
C ARG A 122 -26.53 -18.61 -19.00
N LYS A 123 -27.13 -18.84 -20.17
CA LYS A 123 -28.57 -19.23 -20.29
C LYS A 123 -28.86 -20.61 -19.69
N LYS A 124 -27.99 -21.60 -19.93
CA LYS A 124 -28.12 -22.95 -19.35
C LYS A 124 -28.02 -22.91 -17.82
N LEU A 125 -27.09 -22.11 -17.28
CA LEU A 125 -26.95 -21.91 -15.84
C LEU A 125 -28.20 -21.33 -15.20
N VAL A 126 -28.78 -20.27 -15.77
CA VAL A 126 -30.06 -19.70 -15.28
C VAL A 126 -31.17 -20.75 -15.29
N THR A 127 -31.23 -21.57 -16.33
CA THR A 127 -32.23 -22.66 -16.45
C THR A 127 -32.06 -23.70 -15.34
N LEU A 128 -30.83 -24.17 -15.10
CA LEU A 128 -30.53 -25.11 -14.01
C LEU A 128 -30.80 -24.49 -12.64
N ALA A 129 -30.46 -23.21 -12.46
CA ALA A 129 -30.64 -22.51 -11.19
C ALA A 129 -32.11 -22.48 -10.78
N ARG A 130 -33.00 -22.19 -11.72
CA ARG A 130 -34.46 -22.21 -11.49
C ARG A 130 -34.98 -23.63 -11.27
N LYS A 131 -34.48 -24.62 -12.04
CA LYS A 131 -34.90 -26.03 -11.94
C LYS A 131 -34.62 -26.63 -10.56
N TYR A 132 -33.48 -26.31 -9.95
CA TYR A 132 -33.02 -26.95 -8.71
C TYR A 132 -33.13 -26.06 -7.46
N ASP A 133 -33.74 -24.87 -7.56
CA ASP A 133 -33.75 -23.86 -6.49
C ASP A 133 -32.33 -23.51 -5.98
N MET A 134 -31.45 -23.23 -6.93
CA MET A 134 -30.07 -22.83 -6.69
C MET A 134 -29.91 -21.33 -6.91
N LEU A 135 -29.20 -20.65 -6.01
CA LEU A 135 -28.80 -19.26 -6.20
C LEU A 135 -27.41 -19.21 -6.84
N ILE A 136 -27.29 -18.52 -7.97
CA ILE A 136 -25.99 -18.22 -8.57
C ILE A 136 -25.50 -16.86 -8.06
N ILE A 137 -24.36 -16.86 -7.38
CA ILE A 137 -23.62 -15.67 -6.95
C ILE A 137 -22.51 -15.43 -7.97
N CYS A 138 -22.66 -14.40 -8.78
CA CYS A 138 -21.65 -13.96 -9.76
C CYS A 138 -20.80 -12.85 -9.16
N ASP A 139 -19.49 -13.06 -9.01
CA ASP A 139 -18.56 -12.01 -8.61
C ASP A 139 -18.15 -11.17 -9.84
N ASP A 140 -18.99 -10.21 -10.22
CA ASP A 140 -18.87 -9.41 -11.44
C ASP A 140 -17.96 -8.17 -11.22
N VAL A 141 -16.73 -8.40 -10.80
CA VAL A 141 -15.80 -7.32 -10.41
C VAL A 141 -14.84 -6.87 -11.53
N TYR A 142 -14.76 -7.61 -12.65
CA TYR A 142 -13.78 -7.38 -13.72
C TYR A 142 -14.37 -6.98 -15.08
N GLU A 143 -15.67 -7.11 -15.28
CA GLU A 143 -16.34 -6.94 -16.59
C GLU A 143 -16.13 -5.56 -17.25
N PHE A 144 -15.78 -4.54 -16.47
CA PHE A 144 -15.51 -3.20 -16.99
C PHE A 144 -14.12 -3.09 -17.64
N LEU A 145 -13.21 -4.03 -17.35
CA LEU A 145 -11.83 -4.05 -17.80
C LEU A 145 -11.66 -4.99 -19.01
N ASP A 146 -12.35 -4.71 -20.12
CA ASP A 146 -12.24 -5.46 -21.38
C ASP A 146 -11.30 -4.74 -22.34
N TYR A 147 -10.33 -5.46 -22.91
CA TYR A 147 -9.33 -4.91 -23.85
C TYR A 147 -9.69 -5.13 -25.32
N THR A 148 -10.68 -5.96 -25.60
CA THR A 148 -11.03 -6.39 -26.96
C THR A 148 -11.95 -5.41 -27.69
N ASN A 149 -12.48 -4.40 -27.00
CA ASN A 149 -13.57 -3.55 -27.47
C ASN A 149 -14.81 -4.35 -27.92
N SER A 150 -14.96 -5.59 -27.48
CA SER A 150 -16.13 -6.42 -27.78
C SER A 150 -17.38 -5.87 -27.08
N LYS A 151 -18.56 -6.17 -27.65
CA LYS A 151 -19.82 -5.89 -26.97
C LYS A 151 -19.89 -6.78 -25.72
N PRO A 152 -20.09 -6.21 -24.52
CA PRO A 152 -20.08 -7.00 -23.29
C PRO A 152 -21.26 -7.95 -23.26
N LEU A 153 -21.01 -9.17 -22.77
CA LEU A 153 -22.06 -10.16 -22.58
C LEU A 153 -22.99 -9.74 -21.44
N PRO A 154 -24.31 -10.01 -21.54
CA PRO A 154 -25.23 -9.74 -20.45
C PRO A 154 -24.84 -10.56 -19.21
N ARG A 155 -24.89 -9.93 -18.03
CA ARG A 155 -24.75 -10.62 -16.74
C ARG A 155 -25.89 -11.63 -16.57
N LEU A 156 -25.67 -12.65 -15.72
CA LEU A 156 -26.66 -13.70 -15.51
C LEU A 156 -27.98 -13.14 -14.94
N ASN A 157 -27.92 -12.12 -14.07
CA ASN A 157 -29.11 -11.45 -13.54
C ASN A 157 -29.90 -10.65 -14.58
N HIS A 158 -29.29 -10.27 -15.72
CA HIS A 158 -30.03 -9.68 -16.84
C HIS A 158 -30.75 -10.73 -17.71
N LEU A 159 -30.36 -12.01 -17.56
CA LEU A 159 -30.97 -13.13 -18.27
C LEU A 159 -32.04 -13.85 -17.43
N ASP A 160 -31.95 -13.70 -16.10
CA ASP A 160 -32.89 -14.24 -15.14
C ASP A 160 -34.14 -13.36 -15.04
N ASN A 161 -35.05 -13.53 -16.02
CA ASN A 161 -36.31 -12.81 -16.15
C ASN A 161 -37.37 -13.22 -15.10
N SER A 162 -36.97 -13.44 -13.84
CA SER A 162 -37.88 -13.76 -12.75
C SER A 162 -38.62 -12.51 -12.26
N VAL A 163 -39.93 -12.64 -12.06
CA VAL A 163 -40.78 -11.60 -11.44
C VAL A 163 -40.86 -11.70 -9.92
N ASP A 164 -40.32 -12.79 -9.35
CA ASP A 164 -40.28 -13.03 -7.90
C ASP A 164 -38.85 -12.83 -7.35
N TYR A 165 -38.34 -13.68 -6.45
CA TYR A 165 -36.98 -13.52 -5.91
C TYR A 165 -35.86 -13.81 -6.92
N GLY A 166 -36.10 -14.63 -7.94
CA GLY A 166 -35.08 -15.02 -8.92
C GLY A 166 -34.02 -15.97 -8.34
N ASN A 167 -33.00 -16.28 -9.12
CA ASN A 167 -31.97 -17.28 -8.83
C ASN A 167 -30.56 -16.80 -9.18
N THR A 168 -30.36 -15.50 -9.39
CA THR A 168 -29.07 -14.92 -9.75
C THR A 168 -28.84 -13.59 -9.02
N ILE A 169 -27.60 -13.36 -8.59
CA ILE A 169 -27.14 -12.09 -8.04
C ILE A 169 -25.81 -11.73 -8.69
N SER A 170 -25.74 -10.54 -9.25
CA SER A 170 -24.47 -9.89 -9.58
C SER A 170 -23.92 -9.22 -8.33
N ASN A 171 -22.75 -9.64 -7.86
CA ASN A 171 -22.02 -9.09 -6.73
C ASN A 171 -20.81 -8.33 -7.26
N ALA A 172 -20.86 -7.00 -7.18
CA ALA A 172 -19.91 -6.13 -7.84
C ALA A 172 -19.22 -5.18 -6.84
N SER A 173 -18.16 -4.52 -7.30
CA SER A 173 -17.29 -3.71 -6.45
C SER A 173 -16.62 -2.57 -7.19
N PHE A 174 -16.51 -1.41 -6.55
CA PHE A 174 -15.70 -0.29 -7.06
C PHE A 174 -14.20 -0.48 -6.81
N SER A 175 -13.80 -1.57 -6.14
CA SER A 175 -12.40 -1.82 -5.78
C SER A 175 -11.47 -1.94 -6.98
N LYS A 176 -11.99 -2.41 -8.13
CA LYS A 176 -11.20 -2.72 -9.33
C LYS A 176 -11.33 -1.65 -10.42
N ILE A 177 -12.27 -0.73 -10.24
CA ILE A 177 -12.62 0.31 -11.21
C ILE A 177 -12.46 1.73 -10.64
N ILE A 178 -12.16 1.86 -9.34
CA ILE A 178 -11.78 3.12 -8.69
C ILE A 178 -10.60 2.88 -7.73
N ALA A 179 -10.88 2.35 -6.53
CA ALA A 179 -9.87 2.11 -5.50
C ALA A 179 -10.40 1.14 -4.42
N PRO A 180 -9.62 0.12 -4.01
CA PRO A 180 -10.04 -0.85 -3.00
C PRO A 180 -10.21 -0.25 -1.60
N GLY A 181 -9.52 0.85 -1.30
CA GLY A 181 -9.62 1.56 -0.01
C GLY A 181 -10.98 2.17 0.26
N LEU A 182 -11.82 2.38 -0.76
CA LEU A 182 -13.15 2.99 -0.61
C LEU A 182 -14.15 2.08 0.10
N ARG A 183 -13.96 0.75 0.01
CA ARG A 183 -14.90 -0.24 0.58
C ARG A 183 -16.35 0.04 0.15
N VAL A 184 -16.56 0.23 -1.16
CA VAL A 184 -17.90 0.40 -1.76
C VAL A 184 -18.10 -0.66 -2.85
N GLY A 185 -19.24 -1.32 -2.80
CA GLY A 185 -19.72 -2.24 -3.83
C GLY A 185 -21.24 -2.21 -3.89
N TRP A 186 -21.79 -3.08 -4.74
CA TRP A 186 -23.23 -3.22 -4.87
C TRP A 186 -23.59 -4.64 -5.28
N GLN A 187 -24.84 -4.99 -5.04
CA GLN A 187 -25.48 -6.21 -5.49
C GLN A 187 -26.63 -5.83 -6.39
N GLN A 188 -26.78 -6.53 -7.51
CA GLN A 188 -27.87 -6.33 -8.43
C GLN A 188 -28.61 -7.66 -8.64
N THR A 189 -29.91 -7.64 -8.40
CA THR A 189 -30.81 -8.80 -8.51
C THR A 189 -32.26 -8.33 -8.58
N THR A 190 -33.24 -9.24 -8.49
CA THR A 190 -34.66 -8.88 -8.49
C THR A 190 -35.03 -7.91 -7.35
N PRO A 191 -36.06 -7.07 -7.50
CA PRO A 191 -36.45 -6.13 -6.45
C PRO A 191 -36.76 -6.78 -5.09
N LYS A 192 -37.38 -7.97 -5.09
CA LYS A 192 -37.69 -8.69 -3.85
C LYS A 192 -36.42 -9.16 -3.12
N LEU A 193 -35.47 -9.74 -3.85
CA LEU A 193 -34.23 -10.22 -3.26
C LEU A 193 -33.30 -9.07 -2.85
N ALA A 194 -33.21 -8.01 -3.64
CA ALA A 194 -32.48 -6.79 -3.30
C ALA A 194 -33.02 -6.16 -2.00
N LYS A 195 -34.35 -6.06 -1.87
CA LYS A 195 -35.00 -5.62 -0.64
C LYS A 195 -34.63 -6.51 0.55
N GLN A 196 -34.68 -7.84 0.40
CA GLN A 196 -34.29 -8.77 1.46
C GLN A 196 -32.83 -8.57 1.90
N LEU A 197 -31.91 -8.38 0.95
CA LEU A 197 -30.49 -8.11 1.22
C LEU A 197 -30.28 -6.78 1.96
N SER A 198 -31.12 -5.78 1.70
CA SER A 198 -31.04 -4.45 2.34
C SER A 198 -31.53 -4.41 3.80
N ILE A 199 -32.23 -5.45 4.27
CA ILE A 199 -32.84 -5.48 5.61
C ILE A 199 -32.20 -6.49 6.57
N THR A 200 -31.01 -7.00 6.24
CA THR A 200 -30.21 -7.86 7.13
C THR A 200 -29.88 -7.13 8.44
N GLY A 201 -29.52 -7.89 9.48
CA GLY A 201 -29.26 -7.31 10.81
C GLY A 201 -28.15 -6.24 10.78
N ALA A 202 -27.08 -6.49 10.05
CA ALA A 202 -25.98 -5.54 9.87
C ALA A 202 -26.44 -4.26 9.16
N ASN A 203 -27.25 -4.38 8.10
CA ASN A 203 -27.85 -3.25 7.41
C ASN A 203 -28.78 -2.42 8.30
N LYS A 204 -29.64 -3.07 9.08
CA LYS A 204 -30.52 -2.35 10.03
C LYS A 204 -29.74 -1.68 11.16
N SER A 205 -28.59 -2.22 11.55
CA SER A 205 -27.71 -1.63 12.57
C SER A 205 -26.83 -0.48 12.03
N GLY A 206 -26.88 -0.18 10.72
CA GLY A 206 -26.09 0.87 10.08
C GLY A 206 -24.66 0.46 9.70
N GLY A 207 -24.31 -0.83 9.72
CA GLY A 207 -22.92 -1.30 9.62
C GLY A 207 -22.30 -1.41 8.23
N THR A 208 -22.98 -1.03 7.13
CA THR A 208 -22.74 -1.73 5.86
C THR A 208 -22.52 -0.94 4.58
N PRO A 209 -23.13 0.24 4.35
CA PRO A 209 -22.60 1.18 3.36
C PRO A 209 -21.92 2.34 4.07
N ASN A 210 -20.62 2.53 3.81
CA ASN A 210 -19.93 3.75 4.21
C ASN A 210 -20.49 4.93 3.41
N GLN A 211 -21.37 5.72 4.03
CA GLN A 211 -22.08 6.82 3.38
C GLN A 211 -21.13 7.83 2.73
N LEU A 212 -20.04 8.20 3.43
CA LEU A 212 -19.05 9.14 2.89
C LEU A 212 -18.42 8.61 1.60
N SER A 213 -17.95 7.36 1.61
CA SER A 213 -17.36 6.75 0.43
C SER A 213 -18.39 6.55 -0.69
N THR A 214 -19.65 6.24 -0.36
CA THR A 214 -20.74 6.18 -1.33
C THR A 214 -20.99 7.53 -2.01
N PHE A 215 -20.99 8.64 -1.27
CA PHE A 215 -21.13 9.99 -1.85
C PHE A 215 -19.97 10.33 -2.79
N VAL A 216 -18.73 9.98 -2.42
CA VAL A 216 -17.57 10.16 -3.32
C VAL A 216 -17.75 9.37 -4.62
N VAL A 217 -18.18 8.11 -4.54
CA VAL A 217 -18.45 7.28 -5.72
C VAL A 217 -19.61 7.85 -6.55
N GLN A 218 -20.67 8.33 -5.91
CA GLN A 218 -21.80 8.97 -6.58
C GLN A 218 -21.36 10.19 -7.40
N GLU A 219 -20.48 11.03 -6.85
CA GLU A 219 -19.96 12.21 -7.54
C GLU A 219 -19.12 11.80 -8.76
N LEU A 220 -18.24 10.80 -8.61
CA LEU A 220 -17.45 10.27 -9.73
C LEU A 220 -18.31 9.72 -10.87
N ILE A 221 -19.45 9.11 -10.55
CA ILE A 221 -20.42 8.63 -11.54
C ILE A 221 -21.11 9.82 -12.22
N LYS A 222 -21.66 10.76 -11.45
CA LYS A 222 -22.40 11.92 -11.98
C LYS A 222 -21.54 12.84 -12.84
N SER A 223 -20.28 13.03 -12.45
CA SER A 223 -19.34 13.89 -13.17
C SER A 223 -18.71 13.22 -14.40
N GLY A 224 -19.01 11.95 -14.68
CA GLY A 224 -18.40 11.17 -15.77
C GLY A 224 -16.96 10.71 -15.50
N LYS A 225 -16.38 11.03 -14.33
CA LYS A 225 -14.98 10.71 -14.00
C LYS A 225 -14.73 9.22 -13.83
N LEU A 226 -15.75 8.45 -13.43
CA LEU A 226 -15.64 6.99 -13.37
C LEU A 226 -15.33 6.38 -14.74
N ASP A 227 -16.06 6.79 -15.78
CA ASP A 227 -15.85 6.26 -17.13
C ASP A 227 -14.46 6.67 -17.67
N GLU A 228 -13.96 7.88 -17.37
CA GLU A 228 -12.57 8.30 -17.66
C GLU A 228 -11.52 7.40 -16.97
N ILE A 229 -11.71 7.08 -15.68
CA ILE A 229 -10.81 6.21 -14.91
C ILE A 229 -10.80 4.79 -15.50
N ILE A 230 -11.97 4.23 -15.80
CA ILE A 230 -12.09 2.91 -16.40
C ILE A 230 -11.38 2.87 -17.76
N ASN A 231 -11.57 3.87 -18.62
CA ASN A 231 -10.89 3.95 -19.91
C ASN A 231 -9.37 4.04 -19.77
N LYS A 232 -8.88 4.77 -18.75
CA LYS A 232 -7.45 4.78 -18.43
C LYS A 232 -6.94 3.42 -17.98
N PHE A 233 -7.69 2.70 -17.14
CA PHE A 233 -7.32 1.33 -16.74
C PHE A 233 -7.33 0.36 -17.92
N ILE A 234 -8.33 0.40 -18.79
CA ILE A 234 -8.38 -0.41 -20.01
C ILE A 234 -7.11 -0.18 -20.85
N LYS A 235 -6.76 1.08 -21.13
CA LYS A 235 -5.57 1.43 -21.91
C LYS A 235 -4.27 0.91 -21.27
N VAL A 236 -4.10 1.16 -19.97
CA VAL A 236 -2.87 0.76 -19.25
C VAL A 236 -2.75 -0.75 -19.15
N TYR A 237 -3.84 -1.45 -18.82
CA TYR A 237 -3.78 -2.89 -18.67
C TYR A 237 -3.77 -3.65 -20.01
N SER A 238 -4.32 -3.08 -21.10
CA SER A 238 -4.16 -3.67 -22.43
C SER A 238 -2.69 -3.67 -22.85
N GLU A 239 -1.98 -2.55 -22.68
CA GLU A 239 -0.55 -2.43 -22.97
C GLU A 239 0.30 -3.41 -22.14
N ARG A 240 0.03 -3.49 -20.84
CA ARG A 240 0.70 -4.44 -19.94
C ARG A 240 0.39 -5.89 -20.30
N SER A 241 -0.85 -6.17 -20.73
CA SER A 241 -1.28 -7.51 -21.18
C SER A 241 -0.52 -7.93 -22.44
N GLU A 242 -0.40 -7.04 -23.43
CA GLU A 242 0.37 -7.28 -24.65
C GLU A 242 1.86 -7.53 -24.33
N THR A 243 2.45 -6.68 -23.48
CA THR A 243 3.84 -6.84 -23.02
C THR A 243 4.05 -8.18 -22.32
N PHE A 244 3.14 -8.56 -21.43
CA PHE A 244 3.20 -9.83 -20.71
C PHE A 244 3.04 -11.04 -21.65
N LYS A 245 2.10 -10.99 -22.60
CA LYS A 245 1.92 -12.00 -23.64
C LYS A 245 3.20 -12.17 -24.48
N ALA A 246 3.85 -11.07 -24.86
CA ALA A 246 5.12 -11.09 -25.59
C ALA A 246 6.26 -11.73 -24.76
N CYS A 247 6.34 -11.41 -23.47
CA CYS A 247 7.32 -12.00 -22.55
C CYS A 247 7.11 -13.51 -22.40
N ILE A 248 5.87 -13.98 -22.18
CA ILE A 248 5.58 -15.41 -22.10
C ILE A 248 6.02 -16.13 -23.37
N LYS A 249 5.63 -15.61 -24.54
CA LYS A 249 6.00 -16.21 -25.83
C LYS A 249 7.52 -16.31 -26.02
N LYS A 250 8.28 -15.36 -25.46
CA LYS A 250 9.75 -15.33 -25.53
C LYS A 250 10.42 -16.28 -24.52
N TYR A 251 9.99 -16.26 -23.26
CA TYR A 251 10.71 -16.90 -22.15
C TYR A 251 10.17 -18.28 -21.76
N ILE A 252 8.86 -18.53 -21.94
CA ILE A 252 8.19 -19.79 -21.60
C ILE A 252 7.20 -20.22 -22.70
N PRO A 253 7.66 -20.42 -23.95
CA PRO A 253 6.78 -20.65 -25.12
C PRO A 253 5.90 -21.91 -25.01
N ASN A 254 6.26 -22.87 -24.16
CA ASN A 254 5.54 -24.13 -23.99
C ASN A 254 4.51 -24.10 -22.85
N ALA A 255 4.31 -22.95 -22.20
CA ALA A 255 3.32 -22.82 -21.14
C ALA A 255 1.90 -22.70 -21.71
N GLU A 256 0.93 -23.32 -21.07
CA GLU A 256 -0.48 -23.03 -21.34
C GLU A 256 -0.85 -21.74 -20.62
N VAL A 257 -1.46 -20.80 -21.34
CA VAL A 257 -1.78 -19.48 -20.82
C VAL A 257 -3.24 -19.17 -21.07
N TYR A 258 -3.92 -18.76 -20.02
CA TYR A 258 -5.30 -18.30 -20.05
C TYR A 258 -5.37 -16.86 -19.51
N GLY A 259 -6.32 -16.07 -20.03
CA GLY A 259 -6.50 -14.66 -19.71
C GLY A 259 -5.77 -13.70 -20.65
N GLY A 260 -5.78 -12.41 -20.28
CA GLY A 260 -5.13 -11.34 -21.04
C GLY A 260 -6.01 -10.60 -22.04
N ASP A 261 -7.30 -10.92 -22.12
CA ASP A 261 -8.27 -10.16 -22.93
C ASP A 261 -9.08 -9.17 -22.08
N GLY A 262 -8.93 -9.25 -20.76
CA GLY A 262 -9.51 -8.34 -19.79
C GLY A 262 -9.14 -8.71 -18.35
N GLY A 263 -9.76 -8.07 -17.37
CA GLY A 263 -9.45 -8.27 -15.95
C GLY A 263 -8.05 -7.76 -15.61
N TYR A 264 -7.17 -8.56 -15.03
CA TYR A 264 -5.72 -8.26 -14.93
C TYR A 264 -4.92 -9.49 -14.46
N PHE A 265 -5.46 -10.69 -14.67
CA PHE A 265 -4.85 -11.95 -14.27
C PHE A 265 -4.51 -12.80 -15.49
N PHE A 266 -3.42 -13.54 -15.34
CA PHE A 266 -3.04 -14.62 -16.23
C PHE A 266 -2.92 -15.89 -15.40
N TRP A 267 -3.50 -16.97 -15.92
CA TRP A 267 -3.30 -18.31 -15.38
C TRP A 267 -2.33 -19.05 -16.28
N ILE A 268 -1.19 -19.44 -15.71
CA ILE A 268 -0.10 -20.08 -16.44
C ILE A 268 0.08 -21.49 -15.89
N LYS A 269 -0.05 -22.48 -16.77
CA LYS A 269 0.31 -23.87 -16.46
C LYS A 269 1.61 -24.23 -17.15
N THR A 270 2.51 -24.86 -16.41
CA THR A 270 3.82 -25.28 -16.94
C THR A 270 4.07 -26.75 -16.59
N ASN A 271 4.97 -27.41 -17.30
CA ASN A 271 5.38 -28.78 -16.97
C ASN A 271 6.49 -28.83 -15.89
N VAL A 272 6.71 -27.72 -15.19
CA VAL A 272 7.79 -27.58 -14.21
C VAL A 272 7.21 -27.69 -12.81
N ASP A 273 7.96 -28.35 -11.93
CA ASP A 273 7.70 -28.40 -10.50
C ASP A 273 7.68 -26.98 -9.92
N ASN A 274 6.49 -26.58 -9.49
CA ASN A 274 6.21 -25.21 -9.13
C ASN A 274 6.79 -24.85 -7.75
N ASP A 275 6.95 -25.81 -6.86
CA ASP A 275 7.64 -25.58 -5.59
C ASP A 275 9.10 -25.17 -5.82
N LYS A 276 9.76 -25.76 -6.83
CA LYS A 276 11.10 -25.35 -7.25
C LYS A 276 11.11 -23.95 -7.84
N VAL A 277 10.13 -23.61 -8.69
CA VAL A 277 10.00 -22.26 -9.26
C VAL A 277 9.86 -21.21 -8.16
N HIS A 278 8.97 -21.45 -7.19
CA HIS A 278 8.75 -20.55 -6.06
C HIS A 278 9.96 -20.46 -5.13
N ALA A 279 10.67 -21.57 -4.90
CA ALA A 279 11.91 -21.57 -4.13
C ALA A 279 13.01 -20.73 -4.80
N LEU A 280 13.18 -20.84 -6.12
CA LEU A 280 14.16 -20.08 -6.90
C LEU A 280 13.85 -18.58 -6.96
N LEU A 281 12.57 -18.22 -7.01
CA LEU A 281 12.12 -16.83 -7.13
C LEU A 281 11.84 -16.16 -5.78
N LYS A 282 12.06 -16.89 -4.68
CA LYS A 282 11.86 -16.39 -3.32
C LYS A 282 12.59 -15.06 -3.13
N ASN A 283 11.86 -14.04 -2.68
CA ASN A 283 12.30 -12.65 -2.48
C ASN A 283 12.61 -11.83 -3.76
N LYS A 284 12.47 -12.40 -4.96
CA LYS A 284 12.69 -11.68 -6.23
C LYS A 284 11.37 -11.32 -6.91
N VAL A 285 10.45 -12.28 -6.97
CA VAL A 285 9.14 -12.14 -7.62
C VAL A 285 8.08 -12.77 -6.71
N SER A 286 6.97 -12.06 -6.51
CA SER A 286 5.81 -12.60 -5.80
C SER A 286 4.90 -13.31 -6.80
N LEU A 287 4.92 -14.65 -6.77
CA LEU A 287 4.02 -15.50 -7.55
C LEU A 287 2.92 -16.09 -6.65
N ALA A 288 1.71 -16.23 -7.18
CA ALA A 288 0.64 -16.93 -6.48
C ALA A 288 0.55 -18.38 -6.97
N LYS A 289 0.86 -19.34 -6.09
CA LYS A 289 0.76 -20.79 -6.37
C LYS A 289 -0.66 -21.19 -6.72
N GLY A 290 -0.79 -22.14 -7.64
CA GLY A 290 -2.07 -22.66 -8.11
C GLY A 290 -2.89 -23.32 -7.01
N ASP A 291 -2.24 -24.04 -6.10
CA ASP A 291 -2.88 -24.73 -4.96
C ASP A 291 -3.68 -23.78 -4.06
N ASN A 292 -3.31 -22.50 -4.01
CA ASN A 292 -4.07 -21.52 -3.25
C ASN A 292 -5.49 -21.35 -3.81
N PHE A 293 -5.71 -21.60 -5.10
CA PHE A 293 -6.98 -21.34 -5.81
C PHE A 293 -7.90 -22.57 -5.87
N GLU A 294 -7.61 -23.61 -5.08
CA GLU A 294 -8.48 -24.77 -4.95
C GLU A 294 -9.70 -24.52 -4.07
N VAL A 295 -10.73 -25.33 -4.28
CA VAL A 295 -11.91 -25.36 -3.42
C VAL A 295 -11.59 -26.22 -2.20
N THR A 296 -11.80 -25.67 -1.01
CA THR A 296 -11.47 -26.43 0.21
C THR A 296 -12.35 -27.68 0.33
N GLY A 297 -11.70 -28.83 0.55
CA GLY A 297 -12.37 -30.12 0.68
C GLY A 297 -12.64 -30.85 -0.64
N ASP A 298 -12.34 -30.25 -1.80
CA ASP A 298 -12.53 -30.87 -3.11
C ASP A 298 -11.50 -30.32 -4.13
N THR A 299 -10.29 -30.86 -4.10
CA THR A 299 -9.11 -30.34 -4.83
C THR A 299 -9.00 -30.92 -6.25
N ARG A 300 -8.23 -30.27 -7.13
CA ARG A 300 -8.05 -30.69 -8.54
C ARG A 300 -6.58 -30.83 -8.97
N ASP A 301 -5.64 -30.61 -8.04
CA ASP A 301 -4.20 -30.59 -8.27
C ASP A 301 -3.78 -29.50 -9.28
N TYR A 302 -3.71 -28.26 -8.78
CA TYR A 302 -3.14 -27.13 -9.51
C TYR A 302 -1.67 -26.88 -9.18
N SER A 303 -0.94 -27.91 -8.73
CA SER A 303 0.45 -27.78 -8.31
C SER A 303 1.32 -27.19 -9.41
N ASN A 304 1.04 -27.48 -10.68
CA ASN A 304 1.78 -27.00 -11.85
C ASN A 304 1.33 -25.62 -12.40
N SER A 305 0.43 -24.93 -11.70
CA SER A 305 -0.23 -23.71 -12.17
C SER A 305 0.14 -22.49 -11.34
N ASN A 306 0.15 -21.30 -11.95
CA ASN A 306 0.40 -20.03 -11.28
C ASN A 306 -0.55 -18.94 -11.75
N ARG A 307 -0.95 -18.06 -10.82
CA ARG A 307 -1.59 -16.79 -11.18
C ARG A 307 -0.59 -15.66 -11.14
N LEU A 308 -0.45 -14.94 -12.25
CA LEU A 308 0.25 -13.66 -12.31
C LEU A 308 -0.72 -12.50 -12.49
N SER A 309 -0.32 -11.31 -12.03
CA SER A 309 -1.13 -10.09 -12.15
C SER A 309 -0.36 -8.96 -12.81
N ILE A 310 -1.02 -8.29 -13.74
CA ILE A 310 -0.50 -7.09 -14.43
C ILE A 310 -1.02 -5.77 -13.84
N SER A 311 -1.71 -5.84 -12.69
CA SER A 311 -2.39 -4.67 -12.11
C SER A 311 -1.44 -3.65 -11.47
N TYR A 312 -0.24 -4.08 -11.04
CA TYR A 312 0.69 -3.25 -10.29
C TYR A 312 1.86 -2.75 -11.15
N LEU A 313 2.66 -3.67 -11.70
CA LEU A 313 3.87 -3.39 -12.48
C LEU A 313 3.58 -2.64 -13.78
N SER A 314 4.45 -1.71 -14.15
CA SER A 314 4.52 -1.11 -15.50
C SER A 314 4.98 -2.11 -16.56
N SER A 315 4.80 -1.78 -17.84
CA SER A 315 5.23 -2.62 -18.98
C SER A 315 6.73 -2.93 -18.92
N VAL A 316 7.57 -1.94 -18.59
CA VAL A 316 9.03 -2.12 -18.42
C VAL A 316 9.36 -3.01 -17.23
N GLU A 317 8.70 -2.82 -16.09
CA GLU A 317 8.89 -3.68 -14.91
C GLU A 317 8.44 -5.13 -15.17
N ILE A 318 7.40 -5.31 -16.00
CA ILE A 318 6.96 -6.62 -16.48
C ILE A 318 8.03 -7.27 -17.35
N GLU A 319 8.58 -6.54 -18.32
CA GLU A 319 9.64 -7.06 -19.19
C GLU A 319 10.91 -7.41 -18.41
N GLN A 320 11.28 -6.60 -17.43
CA GLN A 320 12.43 -6.87 -16.56
C GLN A 320 12.15 -7.88 -15.45
N GLY A 321 10.88 -8.17 -15.15
CA GLY A 321 10.46 -9.07 -14.07
C GLY A 321 10.74 -8.56 -12.65
N ARG A 322 10.75 -7.25 -12.40
CA ARG A 322 11.02 -6.65 -11.06
C ARG A 322 10.41 -5.25 -10.89
N ASN A 323 10.12 -4.86 -9.65
CA ASN A 323 9.75 -3.47 -9.30
C ASN A 323 10.96 -2.51 -9.47
N LEU A 324 10.74 -1.30 -9.97
CA LEU A 324 11.79 -0.30 -10.21
C LEU A 324 11.53 1.03 -9.46
N PRO A 325 11.97 1.19 -8.21
CA PRO A 325 12.22 2.51 -7.63
C PRO A 325 13.62 3.03 -8.04
N PRO A 326 13.85 4.34 -8.26
CA PRO A 326 12.92 5.49 -8.15
C PRO A 326 12.04 5.71 -9.40
N ASN A 327 11.13 6.69 -9.36
CA ASN A 327 10.55 7.27 -10.57
C ASN A 327 11.67 7.75 -11.53
N TYR A 328 11.41 7.78 -12.82
CA TYR A 328 12.37 8.19 -13.84
C TYR A 328 11.85 9.42 -14.59
N HIS A 329 12.35 10.60 -14.23
CA HIS A 329 11.98 11.82 -14.93
C HIS A 329 12.60 11.84 -16.33
N GLU A 330 11.84 12.27 -17.33
CA GLU A 330 12.36 12.46 -18.69
C GLU A 330 13.49 13.50 -18.69
N PHE A 331 14.49 13.30 -19.54
CA PHE A 331 15.67 14.16 -19.62
C PHE A 331 16.13 14.34 -21.06
N SER A 332 16.70 15.51 -21.37
CA SER A 332 17.33 15.71 -22.68
C SER A 332 18.75 15.14 -22.64
N LEU A 333 19.10 14.30 -23.62
CA LEU A 333 20.48 13.84 -23.77
C LEU A 333 21.45 15.01 -23.93
N TYR A 334 21.00 16.17 -24.42
CA TYR A 334 21.80 17.35 -24.70
C TYR A 334 21.88 18.35 -23.53
N ASP A 335 21.24 18.06 -22.40
CA ASP A 335 21.34 18.92 -21.21
C ASP A 335 22.73 18.80 -20.59
N ILE A 336 23.53 19.86 -20.71
CA ILE A 336 24.88 19.94 -20.15
C ILE A 336 24.91 19.80 -18.62
N ARG A 337 23.80 20.07 -17.93
CA ARG A 337 23.72 20.03 -16.46
C ARG A 337 23.75 18.62 -15.90
N ILE A 338 23.49 17.59 -16.72
CA ILE A 338 23.47 16.17 -16.32
C ILE A 338 24.62 15.36 -16.95
N ARG A 339 25.62 16.05 -17.50
CA ARG A 339 26.79 15.48 -18.20
C ARG A 339 28.10 15.62 -17.41
N TYR A 340 28.03 15.85 -16.10
CA TYR A 340 29.22 15.98 -15.25
C TYR A 340 29.85 14.62 -14.98
N THR A 341 31.14 14.63 -14.64
CA THR A 341 31.89 13.39 -14.41
C THR A 341 31.40 12.62 -13.19
N PHE A 342 31.16 11.33 -13.36
CA PHE A 342 30.84 10.38 -12.30
C PHE A 342 32.11 9.95 -11.55
N PHE A 343 32.25 10.37 -10.28
CA PHE A 343 33.35 9.93 -9.42
C PHE A 343 32.98 8.66 -8.63
N ASN A 344 33.85 7.64 -8.66
CA ASN A 344 33.69 6.41 -7.87
C ASN A 344 33.92 6.64 -6.37
N GLN A 345 34.85 7.53 -6.02
CA GLN A 345 35.16 7.90 -4.66
C GLN A 345 34.64 9.31 -4.39
N VAL A 346 33.94 9.47 -3.27
CA VAL A 346 33.39 10.76 -2.82
C VAL A 346 34.20 11.28 -1.66
N THR A 347 34.28 12.61 -1.53
CA THR A 347 35.07 13.27 -0.47
C THR A 347 34.65 12.80 0.93
N ILE A 348 33.33 12.79 1.18
CA ILE A 348 32.75 12.25 2.41
C ILE A 348 31.97 10.97 2.09
N PRO A 349 32.50 9.77 2.42
CA PRO A 349 31.78 8.51 2.27
C PRO A 349 30.72 8.35 3.38
N VAL A 350 29.78 7.43 3.17
CA VAL A 350 28.65 7.19 4.10
C VAL A 350 29.13 6.83 5.51
N GLY A 351 30.20 6.03 5.63
CA GLY A 351 30.75 5.68 6.95
C GLY A 351 31.22 6.90 7.75
N LEU A 352 31.90 7.84 7.08
CA LEU A 352 32.35 9.09 7.71
C LEU A 352 31.16 10.02 8.04
N LEU A 353 30.13 10.04 7.18
CA LEU A 353 28.88 10.76 7.48
C LEU A 353 28.22 10.23 8.76
N VAL A 354 28.11 8.91 8.93
CA VAL A 354 27.52 8.29 10.13
C VAL A 354 28.33 8.60 11.38
N LEU A 355 29.66 8.58 11.26
CA LEU A 355 30.56 8.99 12.35
C LEU A 355 30.28 10.44 12.76
N ILE A 356 30.27 11.36 11.79
CA ILE A 356 30.06 12.79 12.05
C ILE A 356 28.66 13.07 12.62
N SER A 357 27.61 12.54 11.99
CA SER A 357 26.21 12.92 12.27
C SER A 357 25.52 12.08 13.34
N GLY A 358 26.09 10.94 13.71
CA GLY A 358 25.56 10.02 14.71
C GLY A 358 26.50 9.82 15.89
N VAL A 359 27.73 9.39 15.62
CA VAL A 359 28.70 9.03 16.69
C VAL A 359 29.19 10.25 17.45
N LEU A 360 29.59 11.35 16.77
CA LEU A 360 30.02 12.57 17.46
C LEU A 360 28.96 13.15 18.41
N PRO A 361 27.67 13.30 18.03
CA PRO A 361 26.63 13.74 18.97
C PRO A 361 26.51 12.81 20.19
N VAL A 362 26.60 11.50 20.02
CA VAL A 362 26.54 10.54 21.14
C VAL A 362 27.74 10.73 22.06
N LEU A 363 28.95 10.86 21.51
CA LEU A 363 30.15 11.14 22.29
C LEU A 363 30.03 12.46 23.06
N GLN A 364 29.42 13.48 22.47
CA GLN A 364 29.11 14.73 23.15
C GLN A 364 28.14 14.52 24.32
N PHE A 365 27.05 13.75 24.13
CA PHE A 365 26.10 13.47 25.21
C PHE A 365 26.78 12.74 26.37
N VAL A 366 27.65 11.76 26.06
CA VAL A 366 28.45 11.04 27.05
C VAL A 366 29.40 12.00 27.79
N LEU A 367 30.12 12.85 27.06
CA LEU A 367 31.03 13.85 27.65
C LEU A 367 30.29 14.77 28.63
N PHE A 368 29.14 15.32 28.24
CA PHE A 368 28.36 16.18 29.13
C PHE A 368 27.77 15.43 30.32
N ALA A 369 27.38 14.17 30.16
CA ALA A 369 26.91 13.34 31.28
C ALA A 369 27.98 13.19 32.38
N PHE A 370 29.28 13.24 32.04
CA PHE A 370 30.36 13.23 33.02
C PHE A 370 30.61 14.60 33.67
N ILE A 371 30.45 15.69 32.92
CA ILE A 371 30.73 17.06 33.39
C ILE A 371 29.63 17.58 34.34
N ILE A 372 28.37 17.16 34.17
CA ILE A 372 27.25 17.72 34.93
C ILE A 372 27.24 17.17 36.38
N PRO A 373 27.23 18.03 37.42
CA PRO A 373 27.04 17.61 38.79
C PRO A 373 25.57 17.25 39.04
N ALA A 374 25.18 16.02 38.70
CA ALA A 374 23.84 15.46 38.90
C ALA A 374 23.93 14.00 39.34
N SER A 375 22.84 13.46 39.88
CA SER A 375 22.74 12.04 40.27
C SER A 375 22.98 11.13 39.06
N LEU A 376 23.47 9.91 39.32
CA LEU A 376 23.73 8.92 38.26
C LEU A 376 22.47 8.66 37.43
N THR A 377 21.31 8.55 38.10
CA THR A 377 20.00 8.39 37.46
C THR A 377 19.68 9.55 36.52
N ARG A 378 19.94 10.79 36.93
CA ARG A 378 19.70 11.97 36.08
C ARG A 378 20.64 12.03 34.88
N ARG A 379 21.92 11.70 35.07
CA ARG A 379 22.92 11.63 33.99
C ARG A 379 22.53 10.57 32.95
N LEU A 380 22.12 9.38 33.39
CA LEU A 380 21.66 8.31 32.51
C LEU A 380 20.38 8.70 31.75
N TRP A 381 19.46 9.40 32.41
CA TRP A 381 18.25 9.91 31.76
C TRP A 381 18.55 10.93 30.67
N ASP A 382 19.39 11.93 30.95
CA ASP A 382 19.78 12.94 29.96
C ASP A 382 20.49 12.29 28.75
N LEU A 383 21.34 11.29 28.98
CA LEU A 383 21.97 10.50 27.92
C LEU A 383 20.93 9.75 27.09
N PHE A 384 20.00 9.04 27.74
CA PHE A 384 18.93 8.30 27.08
C PHE A 384 18.04 9.21 26.23
N ALA A 385 17.60 10.35 26.79
CA ALA A 385 16.80 11.35 26.09
C ALA A 385 17.54 11.95 24.89
N GLY A 386 18.85 12.24 25.03
CA GLY A 386 19.70 12.65 23.91
C GLY A 386 19.77 11.61 22.79
N CYS A 387 19.99 10.34 23.14
CA CYS A 387 20.00 9.25 22.17
C CYS A 387 18.64 9.09 21.46
N LEU A 388 17.52 9.13 22.19
CA LEU A 388 16.18 9.05 21.59
C LEU A 388 15.88 10.25 20.67
N CYS A 389 16.27 11.45 21.09
CA CYS A 389 16.16 12.66 20.27
C CYS A 389 16.90 12.49 18.94
N LEU A 390 18.16 12.06 18.99
CA LEU A 390 19.00 11.86 17.81
C LEU A 390 18.46 10.76 16.90
N LEU A 391 18.15 9.58 17.46
CA LEU A 391 17.66 8.43 16.69
C LEU A 391 16.31 8.73 16.04
N GLY A 392 15.38 9.34 16.78
CA GLY A 392 14.08 9.74 16.26
C GLY A 392 14.18 10.77 15.14
N ALA A 393 15.05 11.77 15.30
CA ALA A 393 15.28 12.79 14.27
C ALA A 393 15.91 12.18 13.01
N GLN A 394 16.95 11.34 13.17
CA GLN A 394 17.62 10.66 12.06
C GLN A 394 16.70 9.69 11.31
N ALA A 395 15.87 8.92 12.02
CA ALA A 395 14.88 8.05 11.39
C ALA A 395 13.83 8.85 10.60
N THR A 396 13.33 9.95 11.18
CA THR A 396 12.29 10.77 10.55
C THR A 396 12.82 11.46 9.29
N GLN A 397 14.00 12.09 9.35
CA GLN A 397 14.59 12.74 8.17
C GLN A 397 14.93 11.74 7.08
N LEU A 398 15.45 10.56 7.44
CA LEU A 398 15.79 9.53 6.46
C LEU A 398 14.54 9.04 5.73
N MET A 399 13.45 8.80 6.46
CA MET A 399 12.16 8.44 5.87
C MET A 399 11.68 9.52 4.89
N THR A 400 11.68 10.79 5.31
CA THR A 400 11.26 11.91 4.46
C THR A 400 12.10 12.01 3.18
N VAL A 401 13.42 11.95 3.29
CA VAL A 401 14.31 12.08 2.13
C VAL A 401 14.20 10.88 1.19
N VAL A 402 14.14 9.66 1.71
CA VAL A 402 14.00 8.44 0.88
C VAL A 402 12.68 8.44 0.11
N LEU A 403 11.59 8.84 0.76
CA LEU A 403 10.29 9.00 0.10
C LEU A 403 10.36 10.03 -1.02
N LEU A 404 10.87 11.23 -0.72
CA LEU A 404 10.96 12.30 -1.71
C LEU A 404 11.86 11.91 -2.89
N LYS A 405 13.01 11.29 -2.65
CA LYS A 405 13.91 10.81 -3.72
C LYS A 405 13.22 9.88 -4.70
N ASN A 406 12.52 8.88 -4.18
CA ASN A 406 11.84 7.90 -5.02
C ASN A 406 10.60 8.48 -5.73
N ILE A 407 9.93 9.45 -5.11
CA ILE A 407 8.78 10.16 -5.72
C ILE A 407 9.24 11.13 -6.81
N THR A 408 10.28 11.92 -6.57
CA THR A 408 10.72 12.94 -7.53
C THR A 408 11.50 12.37 -8.70
N GLY A 409 12.34 11.36 -8.47
CA GLY A 409 13.00 10.65 -9.57
C GLY A 409 13.85 11.52 -10.49
N LEU A 410 14.47 12.58 -9.97
CA LEU A 410 15.17 13.58 -10.77
C LEU A 410 16.63 13.15 -11.08
N PRO A 411 17.12 13.41 -12.31
CA PRO A 411 18.46 13.02 -12.72
C PRO A 411 19.54 13.83 -11.99
N ARG A 412 20.61 13.16 -11.58
CA ARG A 412 21.80 13.77 -11.00
C ARG A 412 22.64 14.50 -12.04
N PRO A 413 23.55 15.40 -11.60
CA PRO A 413 24.50 16.03 -12.50
C PRO A 413 25.38 15.05 -13.30
N ASP A 414 25.58 13.83 -12.78
CA ASP A 414 26.38 12.77 -13.38
C ASP A 414 25.54 11.68 -14.09
N MET A 415 24.27 11.98 -14.43
CA MET A 415 23.31 10.98 -14.95
C MET A 415 23.73 10.38 -16.29
N ILE A 416 24.19 11.18 -17.26
CA ILE A 416 24.49 10.69 -18.61
C ILE A 416 25.63 9.67 -18.59
N GLU A 417 26.65 9.90 -17.78
CA GLU A 417 27.78 8.96 -17.64
C GLU A 417 27.35 7.67 -16.94
N ARG A 418 26.43 7.72 -15.96
CA ARG A 418 25.85 6.51 -15.36
C ARG A 418 24.96 5.72 -16.32
N CYS A 419 24.24 6.44 -17.18
CA CYS A 419 23.26 5.89 -18.11
C CYS A 419 23.92 5.14 -19.27
N GLU A 420 25.06 5.65 -19.76
CA GLU A 420 25.72 5.19 -20.99
C GLU A 420 24.69 5.04 -22.12
N PRO A 421 24.04 6.13 -22.58
CA PRO A 421 22.93 6.02 -23.51
C PRO A 421 23.40 5.59 -24.90
N PHE A 422 22.58 4.81 -25.62
CA PHE A 422 22.84 4.51 -27.02
C PHE A 422 22.53 5.75 -27.88
N PHE A 423 23.56 6.39 -28.44
CA PHE A 423 23.39 7.53 -29.32
C PHE A 423 22.99 7.06 -30.73
N THR A 424 21.70 7.10 -31.05
CA THR A 424 21.24 7.03 -32.44
C THR A 424 21.12 8.42 -33.03
N ASP A 425 21.51 8.62 -34.30
CA ASP A 425 21.25 9.84 -35.09
C ASP A 425 19.75 10.16 -35.29
N VAL A 426 18.87 9.39 -34.64
CA VAL A 426 17.41 9.42 -34.79
C VAL A 426 16.73 10.29 -33.71
N ILE A 427 17.36 10.57 -32.57
CA ILE A 427 16.73 11.35 -31.49
C ILE A 427 16.90 12.85 -31.79
N PRO A 428 15.82 13.59 -32.09
CA PRO A 428 15.91 15.02 -32.37
C PRO A 428 16.38 15.80 -31.14
N LEU A 429 17.17 16.86 -31.35
CA LEU A 429 17.65 17.79 -30.31
C LEU A 429 16.54 18.36 -29.42
N THR A 430 15.31 18.43 -29.94
CA THR A 430 14.14 19.00 -29.27
C THR A 430 13.33 18.01 -28.45
N GLN A 431 13.71 16.72 -28.44
CA GLN A 431 12.94 15.66 -27.79
C GLN A 431 13.56 15.25 -26.44
N LEU A 432 12.70 14.96 -25.46
CA LEU A 432 13.10 14.36 -24.19
C LEU A 432 13.18 12.83 -24.33
N SER A 433 14.12 12.23 -23.60
CA SER A 433 14.36 10.79 -23.56
C SER A 433 13.93 10.18 -22.22
N THR A 434 13.50 8.93 -22.26
CA THR A 434 13.17 8.12 -21.08
C THR A 434 14.41 7.33 -20.62
N VAL A 435 14.33 6.67 -19.47
CA VAL A 435 15.43 5.83 -18.94
C VAL A 435 15.77 4.63 -19.82
N GLU A 436 14.90 4.27 -20.76
CA GLU A 436 15.07 3.12 -21.68
C GLU A 436 16.27 3.28 -22.62
N VAL A 437 16.75 4.52 -22.82
CA VAL A 437 17.93 4.79 -23.65
C VAL A 437 19.24 4.34 -23.02
N CYS A 438 19.26 4.08 -21.70
CA CYS A 438 20.45 3.70 -20.95
C CYS A 438 20.89 2.26 -21.27
N THR A 439 22.17 2.06 -21.62
CA THR A 439 22.73 0.72 -21.93
C THR A 439 23.54 0.09 -20.80
N GLN A 440 23.78 0.83 -19.72
CA GLN A 440 24.55 0.38 -18.57
C GLN A 440 24.02 -0.94 -17.96
N GLU A 441 24.89 -1.95 -17.86
CA GLU A 441 24.57 -3.28 -17.29
C GLU A 441 24.27 -3.20 -15.78
N ASN A 442 25.00 -2.34 -15.05
CA ASN A 442 24.77 -2.15 -13.62
C ASN A 442 23.58 -1.22 -13.37
N TRP A 443 22.38 -1.78 -13.35
CA TRP A 443 21.16 -0.99 -13.16
C TRP A 443 21.07 -0.25 -11.82
N ASN A 444 21.77 -0.71 -10.78
CA ASN A 444 21.82 0.03 -9.51
C ASN A 444 22.50 1.39 -9.69
N LEU A 445 23.48 1.48 -10.59
CA LEU A 445 24.17 2.72 -10.91
C LEU A 445 23.23 3.73 -11.58
N VAL A 446 22.41 3.25 -12.52
CA VAL A 446 21.38 4.03 -13.22
C VAL A 446 20.29 4.48 -12.25
N GLN A 447 19.77 3.59 -11.42
CA GLN A 447 18.77 3.89 -10.39
C GLN A 447 19.26 4.97 -9.41
N GLU A 448 20.49 4.87 -8.94
CA GLU A 448 21.09 5.90 -8.09
C GLU A 448 21.21 7.25 -8.81
N GLY A 449 21.39 7.24 -10.14
CA GLY A 449 21.40 8.42 -10.99
C GLY A 449 20.12 9.25 -10.95
N PHE A 450 18.95 8.64 -10.67
CA PHE A 450 17.67 9.34 -10.57
C PHE A 450 17.27 9.75 -9.14
N ARG A 451 18.21 9.66 -8.19
CA ARG A 451 17.98 10.03 -6.78
C ARG A 451 18.66 11.33 -6.39
N THR A 452 18.54 12.39 -7.20
CA THR A 452 19.18 13.69 -6.87
C THR A 452 18.45 14.46 -5.76
N PHE A 453 17.15 14.68 -5.86
CA PHE A 453 16.45 15.58 -4.93
C PHE A 453 15.72 14.81 -3.82
N PRO A 454 15.78 15.26 -2.55
CA PRO A 454 16.75 16.18 -1.94
C PRO A 454 18.04 15.44 -1.50
N SER A 455 19.13 16.16 -1.20
CA SER A 455 20.38 15.52 -0.76
C SER A 455 20.27 14.86 0.62
N GLY A 456 20.36 13.52 0.66
CA GLY A 456 20.33 12.75 1.91
C GLY A 456 21.58 12.90 2.78
N HIS A 457 22.76 13.12 2.18
CA HIS A 457 23.97 13.41 2.94
C HIS A 457 23.86 14.75 3.68
N SER A 458 23.33 15.76 2.99
CA SER A 458 23.14 17.11 3.57
C SER A 458 22.08 17.08 4.68
N SER A 459 20.95 16.41 4.46
CA SER A 459 19.91 16.25 5.49
C SER A 459 20.44 15.53 6.74
N THR A 460 21.13 14.41 6.54
CA THR A 460 21.66 13.58 7.64
C THR A 460 22.66 14.34 8.50
N VAL A 461 23.60 15.07 7.88
CA VAL A 461 24.62 15.83 8.64
C VAL A 461 24.00 17.02 9.37
N PHE A 462 23.12 17.80 8.73
CA PHE A 462 22.47 18.92 9.39
C PHE A 462 21.57 18.48 10.54
N CYS A 463 20.87 17.34 10.41
CA CYS A 463 20.03 16.79 11.46
C CYS A 463 20.82 16.47 12.74
N GLY A 464 21.97 15.79 12.62
CA GLY A 464 22.82 15.49 13.78
C GLY A 464 23.51 16.74 14.34
N MET A 465 24.01 17.61 13.47
CA MET A 465 24.81 18.77 13.88
C MET A 465 23.97 19.91 14.46
N ILE A 466 22.70 20.09 14.08
CA ILE A 466 21.83 21.07 14.75
C ILE A 466 21.51 20.64 16.18
N ILE A 467 21.25 19.34 16.41
CA ILE A 467 21.04 18.81 17.76
C ILE A 467 22.32 18.99 18.61
N THR A 468 23.47 18.67 18.03
CA THR A 468 24.80 18.87 18.63
C THR A 468 25.01 20.34 19.03
N SER A 469 24.79 21.26 18.08
CA SER A 469 24.93 22.71 18.25
C SER A 469 24.01 23.26 19.34
N LEU A 470 22.72 22.93 19.30
CA LEU A 470 21.74 23.36 20.31
C LEU A 470 22.06 22.78 21.69
N ASN A 471 22.55 21.54 21.76
CA ASN A 471 23.00 20.94 23.01
C ASN A 471 24.24 21.65 23.58
N ILE A 472 25.24 21.99 22.76
CA ILE A 472 26.39 22.82 23.18
C ILE A 472 25.89 24.17 23.70
N ALA A 473 25.00 24.84 22.97
CA ALA A 473 24.46 26.14 23.33
C ALA A 473 23.83 26.14 24.72
N ALA A 474 23.00 25.12 24.99
CA ALA A 474 22.30 24.99 26.26
C ALA A 474 23.22 24.59 27.42
N ARG A 475 24.22 23.75 27.17
CA ARG A 475 25.16 23.27 28.21
C ARG A 475 26.21 24.30 28.58
N LEU A 476 26.75 25.03 27.60
CA LEU A 476 27.71 26.11 27.85
C LEU A 476 27.03 27.41 28.29
N GLN A 477 25.70 27.48 28.23
CA GLN A 477 24.93 28.70 28.44
C GLN A 477 25.48 29.82 27.54
N THR A 478 25.54 29.55 26.24
CA THR A 478 26.20 30.42 25.26
C THR A 478 25.62 31.84 25.23
N PHE A 479 24.33 31.96 25.51
CA PHE A 479 23.60 33.24 25.53
C PHE A 479 23.39 33.75 26.96
N ASP A 480 24.32 33.49 27.87
CA ASP A 480 24.34 34.17 29.16
C ASP A 480 24.77 35.63 28.99
N ASN A 481 24.36 36.51 29.90
CA ASN A 481 24.75 37.93 29.89
C ASN A 481 26.23 38.15 30.28
N ARG A 482 27.06 37.11 30.20
CA ARG A 482 28.48 37.10 30.58
C ARG A 482 29.33 36.95 29.33
N ASN A 483 29.42 38.04 28.56
CA ASN A 483 30.10 38.16 27.27
C ASN A 483 31.30 37.21 27.07
N ASN A 484 31.09 36.11 26.34
CA ASN A 484 32.14 35.14 26.01
C ASN A 484 31.96 34.60 24.56
N SER A 485 32.66 35.23 23.62
CA SER A 485 32.60 34.88 22.20
C SER A 485 33.11 33.46 21.89
N PHE A 486 33.93 32.86 22.75
CA PHE A 486 34.42 31.50 22.55
C PHE A 486 33.30 30.47 22.62
N LYS A 487 32.29 30.68 23.48
CA LYS A 487 31.10 29.81 23.56
C LYS A 487 30.30 29.82 22.25
N VAL A 488 30.20 30.99 21.62
CA VAL A 488 29.51 31.16 20.32
C VAL A 488 30.24 30.36 19.24
N PHE A 489 31.58 30.45 19.19
CA PHE A 489 32.39 29.68 18.26
C PHE A 489 32.17 28.16 18.40
N LEU A 490 32.21 27.63 19.63
CA LEU A 490 31.93 26.21 19.90
C LEU A 490 30.48 25.81 19.53
N THR A 491 29.53 26.73 19.68
CA THR A 491 28.13 26.48 19.36
C THR A 491 27.91 26.37 17.85
N ILE A 492 28.58 27.21 17.05
CA ILE A 492 28.40 27.21 15.59
C ILE A 492 29.27 26.18 14.87
N SER A 493 30.35 25.67 15.49
CA SER A 493 31.30 24.77 14.84
C SER A 493 30.68 23.49 14.27
N PRO A 494 29.67 22.83 14.89
CA PRO A 494 29.00 21.68 14.27
C PRO A 494 28.26 22.06 12.98
N LEU A 495 27.67 23.25 12.91
CA LEU A 495 26.95 23.73 11.72
C LEU A 495 27.91 24.13 10.59
N LEU A 496 29.10 24.62 10.93
CA LEU A 496 30.16 24.85 9.95
C LEU A 496 30.66 23.52 9.38
N LEU A 497 30.84 22.50 10.22
CA LEU A 497 31.17 21.14 9.77
C LEU A 497 30.06 20.54 8.88
N ALA A 498 28.79 20.73 9.25
CA ALA A 498 27.66 20.30 8.42
C ALA A 498 27.66 20.98 7.06
N SER A 499 27.92 22.29 7.03
CA SER A 499 28.04 23.08 5.79
C SER A 499 29.18 22.58 4.92
N PHE A 500 30.35 22.28 5.50
CA PHE A 500 31.47 21.70 4.76
C PHE A 500 31.09 20.35 4.13
N VAL A 501 30.55 19.41 4.92
CA VAL A 501 30.12 18.09 4.44
C VAL A 501 29.06 18.22 3.34
N ALA A 502 28.07 19.10 3.52
CA ALA A 502 27.02 19.34 2.53
C ALA A 502 27.57 19.91 1.21
N SER A 503 28.50 20.86 1.28
CA SER A 503 29.15 21.45 0.10
C SER A 503 29.95 20.43 -0.71
N THR A 504 30.52 19.40 -0.06
CA THR A 504 31.23 18.34 -0.80
C THR A 504 30.33 17.60 -1.80
N ARG A 505 29.00 17.59 -1.60
CA ARG A 505 28.07 16.96 -2.55
C ARG A 505 27.96 17.71 -3.87
N VAL A 506 28.21 19.01 -3.86
CA VAL A 506 28.28 19.81 -5.09
C VAL A 506 29.65 19.62 -5.74
N SER A 507 30.75 19.69 -4.98
CA SER A 507 32.10 19.49 -5.54
C SER A 507 32.33 18.08 -6.09
N ASP A 508 31.67 17.06 -5.52
CA ASP A 508 31.72 15.67 -5.98
C ASP A 508 30.75 15.39 -7.15
N ASN A 509 30.12 16.43 -7.75
CA ASN A 509 29.12 16.31 -8.82
C ASN A 509 27.91 15.40 -8.49
N ARG A 510 27.62 15.17 -7.21
CA ARG A 510 26.56 14.24 -6.77
C ARG A 510 25.17 14.86 -6.80
N HIS A 511 25.09 16.18 -6.62
CA HIS A 511 23.86 16.93 -6.37
C HIS A 511 23.98 18.37 -6.86
N TYR A 512 22.85 18.97 -7.26
CA TYR A 512 22.77 20.42 -7.48
C TYR A 512 22.75 21.17 -6.15
N LEU A 513 23.09 22.47 -6.19
CA LEU A 513 23.06 23.32 -5.01
C LEU A 513 21.67 23.36 -4.35
N LEU A 514 20.59 23.38 -5.15
CA LEU A 514 19.22 23.37 -4.64
C LEU A 514 18.90 22.07 -3.87
N ASP A 515 19.36 20.91 -4.36
CA ASP A 515 19.17 19.62 -3.69
C ASP A 515 19.86 19.61 -2.32
N VAL A 516 21.04 20.22 -2.24
CA VAL A 516 21.84 20.37 -1.02
C VAL A 516 21.16 21.32 -0.04
N ILE A 517 20.66 22.46 -0.50
CA ILE A 517 19.93 23.43 0.33
C ILE A 517 18.64 22.79 0.88
N ALA A 518 17.84 22.16 0.01
CA ALA A 518 16.60 21.50 0.42
C ALA A 518 16.85 20.37 1.43
N GLY A 519 17.86 19.53 1.17
CA GLY A 519 18.28 18.50 2.11
C GLY A 519 18.71 19.08 3.46
N SER A 520 19.55 20.12 3.46
CA SER A 520 20.01 20.80 4.67
C SER A 520 18.84 21.40 5.47
N PHE A 521 17.87 22.01 4.78
CA PHE A 521 16.67 22.57 5.40
C PHE A 521 15.79 21.49 6.06
N ILE A 522 15.58 20.36 5.40
CA ILE A 522 14.84 19.20 5.96
C ILE A 522 15.53 18.71 7.24
N GLY A 523 16.84 18.43 7.15
CA GLY A 523 17.63 17.94 8.26
C GLY A 523 17.64 18.89 9.46
N PHE A 524 17.86 20.18 9.19
CA PHE A 524 17.83 21.25 10.19
C PHE A 524 16.47 21.31 10.89
N THR A 525 15.38 21.37 10.11
CA THR A 525 14.02 21.52 10.65
C THR A 525 13.62 20.34 11.51
N ILE A 526 13.86 19.11 11.06
CA ILE A 526 13.54 17.91 11.81
C ILE A 526 14.39 17.82 13.08
N GLY A 527 15.70 18.06 12.99
CA GLY A 527 16.58 18.07 14.16
C GLY A 527 16.17 19.13 15.19
N TRP A 528 15.77 20.31 14.73
CA TRP A 528 15.26 21.41 15.57
C TRP A 528 13.95 21.05 16.29
N ILE A 529 12.97 20.46 15.57
CA ILE A 529 11.71 19.99 16.16
C ILE A 529 11.98 18.92 17.23
N PHE A 530 12.81 17.93 16.91
CA PHE A 530 13.14 16.86 17.85
C PHE A 530 13.92 17.37 19.05
N TYR A 531 14.86 18.31 18.88
CA TYR A 531 15.53 18.93 20.02
C TYR A 531 14.52 19.52 21.01
N TYR A 532 13.57 20.34 20.53
CA TYR A 532 12.58 20.98 21.40
C TYR A 532 11.49 20.05 21.94
N GLN A 533 11.37 18.84 21.39
CA GLN A 533 10.55 17.78 22.00
C GLN A 533 11.19 17.22 23.28
N TYR A 534 12.52 17.20 23.37
CA TYR A 534 13.27 16.58 24.47
C TYR A 534 13.99 17.58 25.40
N TYR A 535 14.24 18.81 24.96
CA TYR A 535 14.99 19.83 25.67
C TYR A 535 14.26 21.18 25.68
N PRO A 536 14.45 22.03 26.71
CA PRO A 536 13.87 23.37 26.73
C PRO A 536 14.58 24.34 25.78
N SER A 537 14.03 25.56 25.70
CA SER A 537 14.69 26.72 25.08
C SER A 537 16.15 26.87 25.53
N ILE A 538 17.05 27.10 24.57
CA ILE A 538 18.47 27.41 24.81
C ILE A 538 18.66 28.72 25.59
N PHE A 539 17.62 29.56 25.65
CA PHE A 539 17.60 30.80 26.43
C PHE A 539 17.15 30.59 27.89
N ASN A 540 16.66 29.39 28.23
CA ASN A 540 16.29 29.05 29.61
C ASN A 540 17.51 28.56 30.40
N LEU A 541 18.24 29.51 30.99
CA LEU A 541 19.47 29.25 31.75
C LEU A 541 19.23 28.41 33.02
N LYS A 542 18.01 28.42 33.60
CA LYS A 542 17.71 27.69 34.84
C LYS A 542 17.84 26.18 34.68
N ASN A 543 17.53 25.65 33.50
CA ASN A 543 17.54 24.21 33.26
C ASN A 543 18.92 23.64 32.89
N GLN A 544 19.94 24.50 32.70
CA GLN A 544 21.34 24.11 32.42
C GLN A 544 21.48 23.04 31.30
N GLY A 545 20.60 23.12 30.30
CA GLY A 545 20.57 22.18 29.16
C GLY A 545 20.16 20.74 29.49
N LYS A 546 19.60 20.45 30.67
CA LYS A 546 19.10 19.10 31.02
C LYS A 546 17.89 18.71 30.16
N ALA A 547 17.63 17.43 29.94
CA ALA A 547 16.46 16.98 29.19
C ALA A 547 15.16 17.13 30.01
N PHE A 548 14.00 17.16 29.37
CA PHE A 548 12.73 17.09 30.09
C PHE A 548 12.61 15.75 30.85
N PRO A 549 11.96 15.74 32.01
CA PRO A 549 11.69 14.50 32.76
C PRO A 549 10.72 13.55 32.01
N PRO A 550 10.66 12.27 32.40
CA PRO A 550 9.80 11.26 31.75
C PRO A 550 8.31 11.63 31.77
N ARG A 551 7.58 11.35 30.67
CA ARG A 551 6.11 11.52 30.59
C ARG A 551 5.39 10.36 31.30
N ARG A 552 4.32 10.65 32.05
CA ARG A 552 3.39 9.63 32.58
C ARG A 552 2.39 9.21 31.50
N PHE A 553 2.28 7.91 31.22
CA PHE A 553 1.12 7.36 30.50
C PHE A 553 0.08 6.90 31.55
N GLY A 554 -1.15 7.41 31.46
CA GLY A 554 -2.25 6.97 32.34
C GLY A 554 -2.88 8.02 33.26
N ILE A 555 -2.94 9.29 32.87
CA ILE A 555 -3.84 10.27 33.51
C ILE A 555 -4.75 10.85 32.43
N GLN A 556 -6.05 10.91 32.75
CA GLN A 556 -7.24 11.17 31.93
C GLN A 556 -7.32 12.57 31.27
N ARG A 557 -6.18 13.23 31.03
CA ARG A 557 -6.07 14.61 30.54
C ARG A 557 -5.18 14.68 29.32
N PHE A 558 -5.59 14.03 28.23
CA PHE A 558 -4.91 14.14 26.94
C PHE A 558 -5.09 15.54 26.31
N LEU A 559 -6.08 16.33 26.73
CA LEU A 559 -6.42 17.63 26.13
C LEU A 559 -6.01 18.87 26.96
N ASP A 560 -5.70 18.71 28.25
CA ASP A 560 -5.54 19.88 29.16
C ASP A 560 -4.09 20.30 29.44
N ASN A 561 -3.08 19.70 28.79
CA ASN A 561 -1.67 20.16 28.84
C ASN A 561 -1.04 20.38 30.24
N VAL A 562 -1.64 19.88 31.33
CA VAL A 562 -1.05 19.92 32.68
C VAL A 562 -0.70 18.51 33.11
N GLY A 563 0.40 17.99 32.59
CA GLY A 563 0.98 16.71 33.00
C GLY A 563 2.06 16.93 34.06
N GLY A 564 1.75 16.63 35.32
CA GLY A 564 2.73 16.61 36.40
C GLY A 564 3.84 15.58 36.11
N PHE A 565 5.06 16.08 35.94
CA PHE A 565 6.24 15.27 35.64
C PHE A 565 6.75 14.57 36.90
N TRP A 566 7.41 13.41 36.75
CA TRP A 566 8.29 12.93 37.82
C TRP A 566 9.37 14.00 38.08
N ARG A 567 9.42 14.56 39.29
CA ARG A 567 10.65 15.16 39.81
C ARG A 567 11.57 13.97 40.08
N ILE A 568 12.65 13.84 39.31
CA ILE A 568 13.81 13.09 39.81
C ILE A 568 14.36 14.00 40.90
N ASP A 569 14.46 13.51 42.14
CA ASP A 569 15.05 14.30 43.23
C ASP A 569 16.46 14.70 42.80
N ASP A 570 16.64 15.97 42.43
CA ASP A 570 17.94 16.59 42.33
C ASP A 570 18.35 16.87 43.78
N ASP A 571 19.26 16.08 44.35
CA ASP A 571 19.81 16.29 45.71
C ASP A 571 20.36 17.73 45.93
N THR A 572 20.53 18.49 44.85
CA THR A 572 20.93 19.90 44.83
C THR A 572 19.81 20.89 45.15
N GLU A 573 18.52 20.55 44.95
CA GLU A 573 17.40 21.41 45.41
C GLU A 573 17.20 21.30 46.93
N ARG A 574 17.47 20.13 47.53
CA ARG A 574 17.42 19.96 49.00
C ARG A 574 18.39 20.87 49.73
N THR A 575 19.54 21.19 49.14
CA THR A 575 20.49 22.14 49.72
C THR A 575 20.05 23.60 49.60
N LEU A 576 19.28 23.98 48.57
CA LEU A 576 18.80 25.35 48.39
C LEU A 576 17.58 25.66 49.27
N ASP A 577 16.65 24.71 49.42
CA ASP A 577 15.50 24.87 50.32
C ASP A 577 15.92 24.85 51.80
N ASN A 578 16.90 24.03 52.18
CA ASN A 578 17.42 24.05 53.55
C ASN A 578 18.17 25.36 53.88
N ASP A 579 18.94 25.90 52.92
CA ASP A 579 19.65 27.18 53.07
C ASP A 579 18.70 28.40 53.15
N ALA A 580 17.53 28.34 52.52
CA ALA A 580 16.52 29.39 52.58
C ALA A 580 15.70 29.31 53.88
N ILE A 581 15.42 28.09 54.37
CA ILE A 581 14.75 27.85 55.65
C ILE A 581 15.68 28.21 56.83
N GLU A 582 16.99 27.97 56.74
CA GLU A 582 17.97 28.44 57.74
C GLU A 582 18.19 29.96 57.71
N ARG A 583 17.90 30.64 56.58
CA ARG A 583 18.06 32.10 56.42
C ARG A 583 16.83 32.93 56.80
N GLY A 584 15.72 32.31 57.20
CA GLY A 584 14.57 33.03 57.76
C GLY A 584 13.94 34.08 56.84
N GLU A 585 14.11 33.96 55.52
CA GLU A 585 13.48 34.88 54.58
C GLU A 585 12.02 34.46 54.34
N ASN A 586 11.11 35.13 55.05
CA ASN A 586 9.66 35.01 54.83
C ASN A 586 9.31 35.43 53.40
N ILE A 587 8.81 34.47 52.61
CA ILE A 587 8.26 34.72 51.28
C ILE A 587 6.87 35.32 51.44
N ALA A 588 6.70 36.57 50.99
CA ALA A 588 5.42 37.20 50.68
C ALA A 588 5.23 37.24 49.16
#